data_AF-A0A124FT73-F1
#
_entry.id   AF-A0A124FT73-F1
#
_cell.length_a   1.000
_cell.length_b   1.000
_cell.length_c   1.000
_cell.angle_alpha   90.00
_cell.angle_beta   90.00
_cell.angle_gamma   90.00
#
_symmetry.space_group_name_H-M   'P 1'
#
loop_
_entity.id
_entity.type
_entity.pdbx_description
1 polymer ?
#
loop_
_entity_poly.entity_id
_entity_poly.type
_entity_poly.pdbx_seq_one_letter_code
_entity_poly.pdbx_strand_id
1 'polypeptide(L)'
;MVRAVDFQKKLKQQISDLLDLPGDVMMDLPRIIMLGSAQMVIENHRGITKYNSEEISISISGGEIVIKGSDLKLRNVLPEEIYVEGGIKSLAFEK
;
A
#
# COMPACT_ATOMS: atom_id res chain seq x y z
N MET A 1 33.32 -2.02 -37.42
CA MET A 1 33.09 -1.20 -36.22
C MET A 1 31.62 -0.72 -36.12
N VAL A 2 30.60 -1.60 -36.23
CA VAL A 2 29.17 -1.17 -36.16
C VAL A 2 28.27 -2.05 -35.26
N ARG A 3 28.74 -3.20 -34.74
CA ARG A 3 27.87 -4.13 -33.97
C ARG A 3 27.69 -3.82 -32.47
N ALA A 4 28.47 -2.91 -31.88
CA ALA A 4 28.42 -2.63 -30.44
C ALA A 4 27.26 -1.68 -30.04
N VAL A 5 26.73 -0.90 -30.98
CA VAL A 5 25.64 0.04 -30.74
C VAL A 5 24.30 -0.68 -30.56
N ASP A 6 24.14 -1.85 -31.18
CA ASP A 6 22.96 -2.72 -30.99
C ASP A 6 22.83 -3.23 -29.54
N PHE A 7 23.95 -3.37 -28.81
CA PHE A 7 23.93 -3.78 -27.41
C PHE A 7 23.32 -2.72 -26.49
N GLN A 8 23.54 -1.44 -26.77
CA GLN A 8 22.87 -0.36 -26.03
C GLN A 8 21.38 -0.28 -26.35
N LYS A 9 20.97 -0.68 -27.56
CA LYS A 9 19.56 -0.86 -27.90
C LYS A 9 18.94 -2.02 -27.09
N LYS A 10 19.71 -3.08 -26.83
CA LYS A 10 19.33 -4.20 -25.96
C LYS A 10 19.12 -3.77 -24.50
N LEU A 11 19.94 -2.86 -23.96
CA LEU A 11 19.73 -2.25 -22.64
C LEU A 11 18.47 -1.37 -22.60
N LYS A 12 18.15 -0.64 -23.67
CA LYS A 12 16.88 0.10 -23.76
C LYS A 12 15.67 -0.84 -23.82
N GLN A 13 15.82 -2.05 -24.36
CA GLN A 13 14.80 -3.10 -24.31
C GLN A 13 14.53 -3.56 -22.87
N GLN A 14 15.52 -3.58 -21.98
CA GLN A 14 15.29 -3.90 -20.55
C GLN A 14 14.42 -2.85 -19.83
N ILE A 15 14.32 -1.64 -20.39
CA ILE A 15 13.38 -0.61 -19.91
C ILE A 15 11.97 -0.87 -20.47
N SER A 16 11.85 -1.58 -21.60
CA SER A 16 10.58 -2.18 -22.06
C SER A 16 10.11 -3.28 -21.10
N ASP A 17 11.01 -4.05 -20.49
CA ASP A 17 10.65 -5.06 -19.48
C ASP A 17 9.99 -4.43 -18.22
N LEU A 18 10.21 -3.14 -17.96
CA LEU A 18 9.52 -2.37 -16.91
C LEU A 18 8.11 -1.90 -17.33
N LEU A 19 7.82 -1.90 -18.64
CA LEU A 19 6.50 -1.60 -19.21
C LEU A 19 5.72 -2.89 -19.58
N ASP A 20 6.38 -4.06 -19.59
CA ASP A 20 5.82 -5.41 -19.77
C ASP A 20 5.42 -6.08 -18.42
N LEU A 21 5.12 -5.29 -17.37
CA LEU A 21 4.86 -5.78 -16.01
C LEU A 21 3.92 -7.01 -15.98
N PRO A 22 4.44 -8.23 -15.76
CA PRO A 22 3.62 -9.42 -15.57
C PRO A 22 3.00 -9.35 -14.17
N GLY A 23 1.79 -9.90 -14.01
CA GLY A 23 0.84 -9.69 -12.90
C GLY A 23 1.30 -9.95 -11.46
N ASP A 24 2.58 -10.21 -11.22
CA ASP A 24 3.17 -10.50 -9.91
C ASP A 24 3.68 -9.24 -9.16
N VAL A 25 3.83 -8.10 -9.84
CA VAL A 25 4.15 -6.80 -9.19
C VAL A 25 2.97 -6.25 -8.34
N MET A 26 1.81 -6.92 -8.42
CA MET A 26 0.62 -6.66 -7.59
C MET A 26 0.63 -7.37 -6.23
N MET A 27 1.47 -8.39 -5.99
CA MET A 27 1.14 -9.41 -4.97
C MET A 27 1.23 -8.97 -3.50
N ASP A 28 1.70 -7.76 -3.18
CA ASP A 28 1.91 -7.39 -1.77
C ASP A 28 1.74 -5.88 -1.48
N LEU A 29 1.25 -5.10 -2.45
CA LEU A 29 1.02 -3.67 -2.26
C LEU A 29 -0.27 -3.45 -1.46
N PRO A 30 -0.28 -2.56 -0.45
CA PRO A 30 -1.50 -2.26 0.28
C PRO A 30 -2.52 -1.58 -0.64
N ARG A 31 -3.76 -2.07 -0.64
CA ARG A 31 -4.89 -1.37 -1.25
C ARG A 31 -5.66 -0.63 -0.16
N ILE A 32 -5.98 0.63 -0.41
CA ILE A 32 -6.72 1.46 0.54
C ILE A 32 -7.99 1.95 -0.14
N ILE A 33 -9.15 1.67 0.47
CA ILE A 33 -10.46 2.15 0.02
C ILE A 33 -11.00 3.07 1.11
N MET A 34 -11.37 4.30 0.77
CA MET A 34 -11.91 5.29 1.71
C MET A 34 -13.32 5.70 1.30
N LEU A 35 -14.29 5.59 2.22
CA LEU A 35 -15.67 6.01 2.02
C LEU A 35 -15.93 7.27 2.86
N GLY A 36 -15.71 8.42 2.23
CA GLY A 36 -15.70 9.72 2.93
C GLY A 36 -14.67 9.74 4.06
N SER A 37 -14.89 10.57 5.08
CA SER A 37 -14.03 10.59 6.27
C SER A 37 -14.48 9.61 7.36
N ALA A 38 -15.41 8.69 7.05
CA ALA A 38 -16.09 7.87 8.06
C ALA A 38 -15.57 6.43 8.12
N GLN A 39 -15.12 5.89 6.99
CA GLN A 39 -14.72 4.49 6.87
C GLN A 39 -13.53 4.32 5.93
N MET A 40 -12.68 3.35 6.24
CA MET A 40 -11.54 2.96 5.43
C MET A 40 -11.33 1.45 5.50
N VAL A 41 -10.93 0.84 4.38
CA VAL A 41 -10.50 -0.56 4.29
C VAL A 41 -9.05 -0.58 3.82
N ILE A 42 -8.23 -1.39 4.48
CA ILE A 42 -6.82 -1.60 4.16
C ILE A 42 -6.62 -3.08 3.88
N GLU A 43 -6.34 -3.43 2.63
CA GLU A 43 -6.00 -4.79 2.20
C GLU A 43 -4.47 -5.00 2.19
N ASN A 44 -4.03 -6.25 2.16
CA ASN A 44 -2.61 -6.65 2.11
C ASN A 44 -1.79 -6.08 3.29
N HIS A 45 -2.40 -6.09 4.48
CA HIS A 45 -1.72 -5.69 5.71
C HIS A 45 -0.93 -6.85 6.33
N ARG A 46 0.06 -6.51 7.15
CA ARG A 46 0.83 -7.44 7.99
C ARG A 46 0.46 -7.36 9.48
N GLY A 47 -0.65 -6.70 9.78
CA GLY A 47 -1.24 -6.60 11.11
C GLY A 47 -1.25 -5.18 11.65
N ILE A 48 -1.87 -5.02 12.82
CA ILE A 48 -2.00 -3.74 13.52
C ILE A 48 -0.83 -3.59 14.48
N THR A 49 -0.14 -2.46 14.42
CA THR A 49 1.02 -2.14 15.26
C THR A 49 0.66 -1.19 16.39
N LYS A 50 -0.37 -0.35 16.19
CA LYS A 50 -0.91 0.55 17.21
C LYS A 50 -2.41 0.72 17.03
N TYR A 51 -3.14 0.75 18.15
CA TYR A 51 -4.58 1.01 18.15
C TYR A 51 -5.01 1.80 19.38
N ASN A 52 -5.62 2.96 19.13
CA ASN A 52 -6.43 3.71 20.07
C ASN A 52 -7.47 4.55 19.30
N SER A 53 -8.29 5.31 20.03
CA SER A 53 -9.39 6.11 19.44
C SER A 53 -8.94 7.29 18.58
N GLU A 54 -7.65 7.66 18.61
CA GLU A 54 -7.09 8.80 17.88
C GLU A 54 -6.11 8.38 16.78
N GLU A 55 -5.55 7.17 16.88
CA GLU A 55 -4.55 6.65 15.96
C GLU A 55 -4.63 5.13 15.80
N ILE A 56 -4.64 4.70 14.54
CA ILE A 56 -4.47 3.30 14.12
C ILE A 56 -3.26 3.23 13.21
N SER A 57 -2.30 2.36 13.53
CA SER A 57 -1.16 2.06 12.68
C SER A 57 -1.22 0.62 12.19
N ILE A 58 -0.98 0.42 10.90
CA ILE A 58 -1.11 -0.87 10.20
C ILE A 58 0.17 -1.15 9.44
N SER A 59 0.84 -2.26 9.77
CA SER A 59 2.03 -2.71 9.05
C SER A 59 1.66 -3.21 7.65
N ILE A 60 2.52 -2.93 6.68
CA ILE A 60 2.35 -3.31 5.26
C ILE A 60 3.70 -3.78 4.68
N SER A 61 3.67 -4.34 3.46
CA SER A 61 4.90 -4.62 2.71
C SER A 61 5.60 -3.31 2.33
N GLY A 62 6.57 -2.89 3.15
CA GLY A 62 7.39 -1.70 2.88
C GLY A 62 7.24 -0.54 3.86
N GLY A 63 6.53 -0.74 4.98
CA GLY A 63 6.43 0.27 6.05
C GLY A 63 5.15 0.11 6.86
N GLU A 64 4.54 1.24 7.17
CA GLU A 64 3.35 1.37 8.00
C GLU A 64 2.39 2.40 7.42
N ILE A 65 1.08 2.14 7.51
CA ILE A 65 0.03 3.13 7.27
C ILE A 65 -0.43 3.65 8.64
N VAL A 66 -0.28 4.95 8.85
CA VAL A 66 -0.72 5.63 10.07
C VAL A 66 -2.00 6.43 9.77
N ILE A 67 -3.07 6.08 10.45
CA ILE A 67 -4.39 6.70 10.34
C ILE A 67 -4.63 7.49 11.62
N LYS A 68 -4.88 8.80 11.51
CA LYS A 68 -5.22 9.66 12.65
C LYS A 68 -6.61 10.25 12.52
N GLY A 69 -7.29 10.42 13.65
CA GLY A 69 -8.69 10.80 13.67
C GLY A 69 -9.28 10.91 15.06
N SER A 70 -10.59 10.72 15.15
CA SER A 70 -11.34 10.67 16.41
C SER A 70 -12.35 9.53 16.40
N ASP A 71 -12.57 8.91 17.56
CA ASP A 71 -13.43 7.72 17.71
C ASP A 71 -13.09 6.60 16.71
N LEU A 72 -11.80 6.44 16.42
CA LEU A 72 -11.30 5.40 15.52
C LEU A 72 -11.54 4.02 16.13
N LYS A 73 -12.12 3.12 15.33
CA LYS A 73 -12.48 1.76 15.70
C LYS A 73 -12.10 0.80 14.60
N LEU A 74 -11.59 -0.36 14.99
CA LEU A 74 -11.46 -1.50 14.11
C LEU A 74 -12.81 -2.24 14.08
N ARG A 75 -13.54 -2.12 12.98
CA ARG A 75 -14.82 -2.81 12.83
C ARG A 75 -14.59 -4.31 12.67
N ASN A 76 -13.72 -4.67 11.72
CA ASN A 76 -13.32 -6.04 11.43
C ASN A 76 -11.83 -6.09 11.14
N VAL A 77 -11.19 -7.20 11.54
CA VAL A 77 -9.80 -7.54 11.19
C VAL A 77 -9.82 -8.94 10.62
N LEU A 78 -9.60 -9.04 9.31
CA LEU A 78 -9.50 -10.29 8.57
C LEU A 78 -8.03 -10.50 8.16
N PRO A 79 -7.61 -11.72 7.77
CA PRO A 79 -6.24 -11.95 7.33
C PRO A 79 -5.81 -11.06 6.15
N GLU A 80 -6.75 -10.77 5.24
CA GLU A 80 -6.49 -10.02 4.01
C GLU A 80 -6.80 -8.53 4.12
N GLU A 81 -7.66 -8.13 5.08
CA GLU A 81 -8.17 -6.76 5.17
C GLU A 81 -8.54 -6.29 6.59
N ILE A 82 -8.30 -5.00 6.87
CA ILE A 82 -8.70 -4.29 8.09
C ILE A 82 -9.72 -3.22 7.74
N TYR A 83 -10.83 -3.20 8.49
CA TYR A 83 -11.85 -2.15 8.41
C TYR A 83 -11.70 -1.17 9.56
N VAL A 84 -11.52 0.10 9.23
CA VAL A 84 -11.46 1.23 10.16
C VAL A 84 -12.71 2.08 10.01
N GLU A 85 -13.34 2.44 11.13
CA GLU A 85 -14.44 3.39 11.19
C GLU A 85 -14.11 4.52 12.19
N GLY A 86 -14.71 5.69 12.00
CA GLY A 86 -14.54 6.85 12.88
C GLY A 86 -14.35 8.13 12.08
N GLY A 87 -13.98 9.22 12.75
CA GLY A 87 -13.65 10.50 12.10
C GLY A 87 -12.21 10.49 11.59
N ILE A 88 -11.99 10.02 10.36
CA ILE A 88 -10.67 9.94 9.73
C ILE A 88 -10.22 11.34 9.29
N LYS A 89 -9.08 11.80 9.83
CA LYS A 89 -8.52 13.13 9.55
C LYS A 89 -7.31 13.08 8.62
N SER A 90 -6.45 12.07 8.77
CA SER A 90 -5.27 11.93 7.93
C SER A 90 -4.83 10.48 7.79
N LEU A 91 -4.18 10.21 6.66
CA LEU A 91 -3.46 8.98 6.38
C LEU A 91 -2.03 9.34 5.94
N ALA A 92 -1.05 8.64 6.49
CA ALA A 92 0.36 8.77 6.11
C ALA A 92 1.00 7.40 5.94
N PHE A 93 2.00 7.31 5.06
CA PHE A 93 2.88 6.15 4.96
C PHE A 93 4.19 6.49 5.69
N GLU A 94 4.57 5.64 6.63
CA GLU A 94 5.82 5.75 7.40
C GLU A 94 6.71 4.52 7.09
N LYS A 95 8.04 4.67 7.14
CA LYS A 95 9.01 3.61 6.83
C LYS A 95 9.69 3.10 8.08
#